data_AF-A0A238C2Y4-F1
#
_entry.id   AF-A0A238C2Y4-F1
#
_cell.length_a   1.000
_cell.length_b   1.000
_cell.length_c   1.000
_cell.angle_alpha   90.00
_cell.angle_beta   90.00
_cell.angle_gamma   90.00
#
_symmetry.space_group_name_H-M   'P 1'
#
loop_
_entity.id
_entity.type
_entity.pdbx_description
1 polymer ?
#
loop_
_entity_poly.entity_id
_entity_poly.type
_entity_poly.pdbx_seq_one_letter_code
_entity_poly.pdbx_strand_id
1 'polypeptide(L)'
;MVSAKTNNSIHSSSALEMFTSMIDQFNFVCIATKCREPCNACEQCKYALEQFSKILLGVKTDMKCPKMETCMEKCFHENTFRIGPCAKERCNAHCFDDECSHCIYLAKRIFLKICRENNIPALSNVNFNGKCIDLINNVLKEVASNRKT
;
A
#
# COMPACT_ATOMS: atom_id res chain seq x y z
N MET A 1 36.28 10.37 33.05
CA MET A 1 36.25 9.92 31.65
C MET A 1 35.71 8.50 31.60
N VAL A 2 34.45 8.32 31.20
CA VAL A 2 33.93 7.04 30.74
C VAL A 2 33.09 7.36 29.50
N SER A 3 33.60 6.96 28.35
CA SER A 3 33.00 7.17 27.03
C SER A 3 31.92 6.10 26.82
N ALA A 4 30.66 6.48 26.85
CA ALA A 4 29.55 5.61 26.46
C ALA A 4 29.42 5.67 24.94
N LYS A 5 29.88 4.60 24.29
CA LYS A 5 29.79 4.38 22.85
C LYS A 5 28.34 4.50 22.39
N THR A 6 28.11 5.42 21.46
CA THR A 6 26.90 5.55 20.66
C THR A 6 26.69 4.25 19.88
N ASN A 7 25.65 3.49 20.23
CA ASN A 7 25.16 2.38 19.42
C ASN A 7 24.49 2.95 18.17
N ASN A 8 25.26 3.15 17.10
CA ASN A 8 24.72 3.24 15.75
C ASN A 8 24.44 1.81 15.25
N SER A 9 23.26 1.27 15.56
CA SER A 9 22.71 0.19 14.75
C SER A 9 22.27 0.80 13.42
N ILE A 10 23.10 0.66 12.40
CA ILE A 10 22.71 0.90 11.01
C ILE A 10 21.68 -0.18 10.68
N HIS A 11 20.40 0.12 10.91
CA HIS A 11 19.29 -0.72 10.48
C HIS A 11 19.25 -0.69 8.95
N SER A 12 19.95 -1.61 8.30
CA SER A 12 19.67 -1.96 6.91
C SER A 12 18.33 -2.69 6.87
N SER A 13 17.23 -1.96 6.66
CA SER A 13 15.94 -2.60 6.45
C SER A 13 15.95 -3.32 5.11
N SER A 14 15.45 -4.56 5.10
CA SER A 14 15.23 -5.26 3.85
C SER A 14 14.32 -4.42 2.94
N ALA A 15 14.48 -4.51 1.62
CA ALA A 15 13.59 -3.87 0.64
C ALA A 15 12.09 -4.10 0.96
N LEU A 16 11.79 -5.31 1.47
CA LEU A 16 10.49 -5.74 1.93
C LEU A 16 9.99 -4.93 3.15
N GLU A 17 10.82 -4.70 4.16
CA GLU A 17 10.45 -3.89 5.33
C GLU A 17 10.11 -2.46 4.95
N MET A 18 10.89 -1.83 4.06
CA MET A 18 10.61 -0.46 3.62
C MET A 18 9.32 -0.37 2.83
N PHE A 19 9.06 -1.33 1.95
CA PHE A 19 7.80 -1.39 1.22
C PHE A 19 6.61 -1.66 2.13
N THR A 20 6.74 -2.60 3.06
CA THR A 20 5.70 -2.90 4.05
C THR A 20 5.40 -1.66 4.88
N SER A 21 6.43 -0.97 5.38
CA SER A 21 6.25 0.30 6.09
C SER A 21 5.55 1.37 5.24
N MET A 22 5.87 1.44 3.95
CA MET A 22 5.21 2.36 3.02
C MET A 22 3.74 2.00 2.80
N ILE A 23 3.42 0.71 2.62
CA ILE A 23 2.03 0.22 2.52
C ILE A 23 1.26 0.51 3.80
N ASP A 24 1.87 0.25 4.95
CA ASP A 24 1.26 0.49 6.25
C ASP A 24 0.97 1.98 6.42
N GLN A 25 1.79 2.86 5.87
CA GLN A 25 1.50 4.30 5.87
C GLN A 25 0.51 4.72 4.77
N PHE A 26 0.23 3.84 3.79
CA PHE A 26 -0.62 4.18 2.68
C PHE A 26 -2.09 4.22 3.10
N ASN A 27 -2.65 5.42 3.06
CA ASN A 27 -4.05 5.65 3.32
C ASN A 27 -4.82 5.61 1.99
N PHE A 28 -5.36 4.45 1.60
CA PHE A 28 -6.18 4.33 0.40
C PHE A 28 -7.45 5.20 0.46
N VAL A 29 -7.90 5.62 1.65
CA VAL A 29 -8.99 6.60 1.81
C VAL A 29 -8.56 8.01 1.36
N CYS A 30 -7.26 8.31 1.35
CA CYS A 30 -6.72 9.57 0.82
C CYS A 30 -7.03 9.73 -0.69
N ILE A 31 -7.15 8.61 -1.43
CA ILE A 31 -7.55 8.62 -2.83
C ILE A 31 -8.89 9.34 -3.02
N ALA A 32 -9.84 9.10 -2.12
CA ALA A 32 -11.18 9.67 -2.18
C ALA A 32 -11.25 11.14 -1.78
N THR A 33 -10.29 11.63 -1.00
CA THR A 33 -10.36 12.95 -0.37
C THR A 33 -9.42 13.97 -0.99
N LYS A 34 -8.22 13.57 -1.43
CA LYS A 34 -7.19 14.49 -1.96
C LYS A 34 -6.77 14.22 -3.40
N CYS A 35 -7.06 13.04 -3.94
CA CYS A 35 -6.56 12.62 -5.25
C CYS A 35 -7.65 12.48 -6.31
N ARG A 36 -8.85 13.04 -6.08
CA ARG A 36 -10.05 12.79 -6.89
C ARG A 36 -9.86 13.08 -8.38
N GLU A 37 -9.37 14.26 -8.73
CA GLU A 37 -9.13 14.65 -10.13
C GLU A 37 -8.08 13.76 -10.84
N PRO A 38 -6.85 13.59 -10.31
CA PRO A 38 -5.88 12.64 -10.87
C PRO A 38 -6.42 11.21 -10.99
N CYS A 39 -7.26 10.78 -10.05
CA CYS A 39 -7.81 9.43 -10.05
C CYS A 39 -8.91 9.22 -11.08
N ASN A 40 -9.69 10.25 -11.41
CA ASN A 40 -10.64 10.18 -12.51
C ASN A 40 -9.97 9.94 -13.87
N ALA A 41 -8.70 10.36 -14.04
CA ALA A 41 -7.92 10.14 -15.25
C ALA A 41 -7.26 8.74 -15.34
N CYS A 42 -7.40 7.91 -14.31
CA CYS A 42 -6.82 6.57 -14.24
C CYS A 42 -7.92 5.55 -13.95
N GLU A 43 -8.19 4.64 -14.89
CA GLU A 43 -9.28 3.65 -14.75
C GLU A 43 -9.22 2.88 -13.42
N GLN A 44 -8.03 2.43 -13.03
CA GLN A 44 -7.84 1.68 -11.79
C GLN A 44 -8.10 2.54 -10.55
N CYS A 45 -7.70 3.82 -10.57
CA CYS A 45 -7.93 4.72 -9.45
C CYS A 45 -9.38 5.19 -9.38
N LYS A 46 -9.98 5.45 -10.53
CA LYS A 46 -11.41 5.76 -10.68
C LYS A 46 -12.26 4.62 -10.14
N TYR A 47 -11.92 3.38 -10.49
CA TYR A 47 -12.58 2.20 -9.93
C TYR A 47 -12.50 2.19 -8.38
N ALA A 48 -11.31 2.38 -7.81
CA ALA A 48 -11.13 2.41 -6.36
C ALA A 48 -11.95 3.53 -5.69
N LEU A 49 -12.00 4.72 -6.31
CA LEU A 49 -12.82 5.86 -5.87
C LEU A 49 -14.31 5.53 -5.90
N GLU A 50 -14.79 4.90 -6.97
CA GLU A 50 -16.18 4.50 -7.14
C GLU A 50 -16.58 3.43 -6.10
N GLN A 51 -15.75 2.41 -5.88
CA GLN A 51 -16.02 1.39 -4.86
C GLN A 51 -16.04 1.99 -3.46
N PHE A 52 -15.09 2.87 -3.14
CA PHE A 52 -15.10 3.55 -1.85
C PHE A 52 -16.37 4.39 -1.65
N SER A 53 -16.80 5.11 -2.69
CA SER A 53 -18.06 5.87 -2.65
C SER A 53 -19.27 4.97 -2.44
N LYS A 54 -19.30 3.81 -3.11
CA LYS A 54 -20.37 2.82 -2.94
C LYS A 54 -20.44 2.29 -1.50
N ILE A 55 -19.29 1.97 -0.91
CA ILE A 55 -19.19 1.53 0.49
C ILE A 55 -19.72 2.59 1.45
N LEU A 56 -19.31 3.84 1.29
CA LEU A 56 -19.78 4.94 2.15
C LEU A 56 -21.29 5.21 2.02
N LEU A 57 -21.86 4.95 0.85
CA LEU A 57 -23.30 5.07 0.59
C LEU A 57 -24.09 3.82 0.99
N GLY A 58 -23.42 2.76 1.46
CA GLY A 58 -24.06 1.48 1.78
C GLY A 58 -24.66 0.77 0.57
N VAL A 59 -24.17 1.06 -0.63
CA VAL A 59 -24.61 0.40 -1.87
C VAL A 59 -23.61 -0.66 -2.29
N LYS A 60 -24.12 -1.67 -3.01
CA LYS A 60 -23.32 -2.81 -3.46
C LYS A 60 -22.16 -2.36 -4.35
N THR A 61 -20.98 -2.88 -4.05
CA THR A 61 -19.75 -2.71 -4.82
C THR A 61 -19.73 -3.60 -6.08
N ASP A 62 -18.83 -3.31 -7.02
CA ASP A 62 -18.71 -4.03 -8.30
C ASP A 62 -17.94 -5.36 -8.17
N MET A 63 -17.29 -5.59 -7.04
CA MET A 63 -16.66 -6.85 -6.66
C MET A 63 -15.57 -7.32 -7.62
N LYS A 64 -14.84 -6.40 -8.28
CA LYS A 64 -13.61 -6.75 -9.00
C LYS A 64 -12.43 -7.02 -8.05
N CYS A 65 -12.52 -6.59 -6.80
CA CYS A 65 -11.55 -6.84 -5.74
C CYS A 65 -12.24 -7.35 -4.46
N PRO A 66 -12.81 -8.57 -4.48
CA PRO A 66 -13.76 -9.05 -3.46
C PRO A 66 -13.27 -8.97 -2.02
N LYS A 67 -12.04 -9.45 -1.73
CA LYS A 67 -11.48 -9.46 -0.37
C LYS A 67 -11.27 -8.05 0.17
N MET A 68 -10.75 -7.15 -0.66
CA MET A 68 -10.52 -5.75 -0.30
C MET A 68 -11.85 -5.03 -0.07
N GLU A 69 -12.81 -5.16 -0.99
CA GLU A 69 -14.12 -4.51 -0.92
C GLU A 69 -14.91 -5.01 0.30
N THR A 70 -14.97 -6.34 0.51
CA THR A 70 -15.63 -6.94 1.68
C THR A 70 -14.98 -6.51 3.00
N CYS A 71 -13.65 -6.40 3.05
CA CYS A 71 -12.94 -5.94 4.25
C CYS A 71 -13.29 -4.47 4.55
N MET A 72 -13.31 -3.62 3.52
CA MET A 72 -13.65 -2.21 3.66
C MET A 72 -15.11 -2.01 4.09
N GLU A 73 -16.05 -2.81 3.57
CA GLU A 73 -17.45 -2.84 4.01
C GLU A 73 -17.56 -3.19 5.50
N LYS A 74 -16.83 -4.22 5.97
CA LYS A 74 -16.78 -4.58 7.39
C LYS A 74 -16.23 -3.43 8.25
N CYS A 75 -15.13 -2.81 7.83
CA CYS A 75 -14.56 -1.64 8.53
C CYS A 75 -15.56 -0.48 8.61
N PHE A 76 -16.34 -0.24 7.55
CA PHE A 76 -17.37 0.79 7.53
C PHE A 76 -18.51 0.48 8.52
N HIS A 77 -19.00 -0.77 8.53
CA HIS A 77 -20.07 -1.21 9.42
C HIS A 77 -19.67 -1.23 10.91
N GLU A 78 -18.40 -1.54 11.21
CA GLU A 78 -17.89 -1.49 12.59
C GLU A 78 -17.83 -0.05 13.12
N ASN A 79 -17.25 0.86 12.33
CA ASN A 79 -17.14 2.27 12.70
C ASN A 79 -16.80 3.15 11.50
N THR A 80 -17.79 3.88 10.99
CA THR A 80 -17.65 4.78 9.84
C THR A 80 -16.53 5.82 10.02
N PHE A 81 -16.33 6.34 11.24
CA PHE A 81 -15.31 7.35 11.52
C PHE A 81 -13.89 6.78 11.64
N ARG A 82 -13.74 5.46 11.71
CA ARG A 82 -12.45 4.76 11.82
C ARG A 82 -12.14 3.84 10.64
N ILE A 83 -12.80 4.07 9.50
CA ILE A 83 -12.56 3.28 8.29
C ILE A 83 -11.10 3.34 7.84
N GLY A 84 -10.44 4.50 7.94
CA GLY A 84 -9.02 4.68 7.55
C GLY A 84 -8.06 3.82 8.37
N PRO A 85 -8.03 3.96 9.71
CA PRO A 85 -7.24 3.10 10.58
C PRO A 85 -7.54 1.59 10.42
N CYS A 86 -8.82 1.22 10.33
CA CYS A 86 -9.22 -0.17 10.13
C CYS A 86 -8.72 -0.74 8.79
N ALA A 87 -8.89 0.01 7.70
CA ALA A 87 -8.42 -0.37 6.37
C ALA A 87 -6.90 -0.58 6.34
N LYS A 88 -6.16 0.35 6.96
CA LYS A 88 -4.72 0.29 7.10
C LYS A 88 -4.28 -1.00 7.79
N GLU A 89 -4.90 -1.33 8.93
CA GLU A 89 -4.52 -2.48 9.76
C GLU A 89 -4.92 -3.82 9.14
N ARG A 90 -6.08 -3.89 8.46
CA ARG A 90 -6.70 -5.17 8.09
C ARG A 90 -6.85 -5.40 6.58
N CYS A 91 -7.14 -4.34 5.83
CA CYS A 91 -7.57 -4.47 4.43
C CYS A 91 -6.44 -4.26 3.42
N ASN A 92 -5.48 -3.38 3.71
CA ASN A 92 -4.38 -3.05 2.79
C ASN A 92 -3.63 -4.30 2.30
N ALA A 93 -3.51 -5.32 3.14
CA ALA A 93 -2.94 -6.61 2.76
C ALA A 93 -3.62 -7.22 1.54
N HIS A 94 -4.95 -7.21 1.45
CA HIS A 94 -5.71 -7.82 0.35
C HIS A 94 -5.45 -7.19 -1.02
N CYS A 95 -4.86 -5.99 -1.05
CA CYS A 95 -4.37 -5.37 -2.28
C CYS A 95 -3.30 -6.23 -2.99
N PHE A 96 -2.58 -7.08 -2.24
CA PHE A 96 -1.39 -7.80 -2.70
C PHE A 96 -1.58 -9.33 -2.77
N ASP A 97 -2.81 -9.82 -2.60
CA ASP A 97 -3.13 -11.26 -2.62
C ASP A 97 -3.42 -11.79 -4.03
N ASP A 98 -2.86 -11.16 -5.08
CA ASP A 98 -3.06 -11.48 -6.51
C ASP A 98 -4.52 -11.45 -7.04
N GLU A 99 -5.52 -11.20 -6.20
CA GLU A 99 -6.95 -11.18 -6.57
C GLU A 99 -7.46 -9.81 -7.05
N CYS A 100 -6.65 -8.74 -6.95
CA CYS A 100 -7.08 -7.38 -7.28
C CYS A 100 -6.04 -6.66 -8.14
N SER A 101 -6.11 -6.86 -9.45
CA SER A 101 -5.21 -6.21 -10.43
C SER A 101 -5.27 -4.67 -10.37
N HIS A 102 -6.43 -4.10 -10.03
CA HIS A 102 -6.63 -2.66 -9.94
C HIS A 102 -5.82 -2.07 -8.78
N CYS A 103 -5.85 -2.71 -7.61
CA CYS A 103 -5.12 -2.24 -6.44
C CYS A 103 -3.61 -2.43 -6.60
N ILE A 104 -3.17 -3.60 -7.10
CA ILE A 104 -1.75 -3.85 -7.40
C ILE A 104 -1.20 -2.79 -8.36
N TYR A 105 -1.96 -2.45 -9.41
CA TYR A 105 -1.55 -1.43 -10.37
C TYR A 105 -1.34 -0.07 -9.69
N LEU A 106 -2.28 0.37 -8.85
CA LEU A 106 -2.16 1.64 -8.13
C LEU A 106 -0.97 1.63 -7.17
N ALA A 107 -0.86 0.60 -6.35
CA ALA A 107 0.25 0.45 -5.41
C ALA A 107 1.60 0.50 -6.13
N LYS A 108 1.74 -0.20 -7.28
CA LYS A 108 2.94 -0.12 -8.13
C LYS A 108 3.22 1.31 -8.60
N ARG A 109 2.21 2.03 -9.11
CA ARG A 109 2.41 3.39 -9.62
C ARG A 109 2.85 4.36 -8.53
N ILE A 110 2.19 4.30 -7.37
CA ILE A 110 2.52 5.13 -6.21
C ILE A 110 3.94 4.81 -5.72
N PHE A 111 4.26 3.53 -5.54
CA PHE A 111 5.60 3.11 -5.14
C PHE A 111 6.66 3.62 -6.11
N LEU A 112 6.45 3.43 -7.42
CA LEU A 112 7.41 3.87 -8.43
C LEU A 112 7.64 5.37 -8.41
N LYS A 113 6.59 6.17 -8.15
CA LYS A 113 6.71 7.63 -8.01
C LYS A 113 7.56 7.97 -6.81
N ILE A 114 7.20 7.48 -5.62
CA ILE A 114 7.93 7.73 -4.36
C ILE A 114 9.38 7.25 -4.46
N CYS A 115 9.58 6.04 -4.97
CA CYS A 115 10.90 5.42 -5.10
C CYS A 115 11.84 6.25 -5.97
N ARG A 116 11.34 6.78 -7.10
CA ARG A 116 12.14 7.61 -8.01
C ARG A 116 12.42 8.98 -7.42
N GLU A 117 11.44 9.61 -6.79
CA GLU A 117 11.60 10.92 -6.16
C GLU A 117 12.61 10.92 -5.01
N ASN A 118 12.67 9.82 -4.27
CA ASN A 118 13.55 9.68 -3.10
C ASN A 118 14.82 8.88 -3.40
N ASN A 119 15.02 8.45 -4.66
CA ASN A 119 16.13 7.60 -5.08
C ASN A 119 16.37 6.41 -4.14
N ILE A 120 15.30 5.71 -3.75
CA ILE A 120 15.31 4.69 -2.69
C ILE A 120 16.44 3.65 -2.86
N PRO A 121 16.72 3.10 -4.06
CA PRO A 121 17.79 2.11 -4.23
C PRO A 121 19.20 2.62 -3.87
N ALA A 122 19.42 3.93 -3.82
CA ALA A 122 20.71 4.53 -3.47
C ALA A 122 20.84 4.88 -1.97
N LEU A 123 19.80 4.65 -1.16
CA LEU A 123 19.85 4.92 0.27
C LEU A 123 20.77 3.89 0.96
N SER A 124 21.61 4.36 1.89
CA SER A 124 22.64 3.54 2.56
C SER A 124 22.09 2.38 3.38
N ASN A 125 20.83 2.45 3.79
CA ASN A 125 20.12 1.42 4.52
C ASN A 125 19.34 0.45 3.60
N VAL A 126 19.39 0.63 2.28
CA VAL A 126 18.73 -0.22 1.29
C VAL A 126 19.75 -1.17 0.67
N ASN A 127 19.71 -2.43 1.08
CA ASN A 127 20.52 -3.47 0.46
C ASN A 127 19.85 -4.01 -0.82
N PHE A 128 19.78 -3.18 -1.87
CA PHE A 128 19.20 -3.54 -3.15
C PHE A 128 19.98 -2.93 -4.32
N ASN A 129 20.49 -3.78 -5.21
CA ASN A 129 21.16 -3.34 -6.44
C ASN A 129 20.21 -3.47 -7.63
N GLY A 130 19.61 -2.37 -8.07
CA GLY A 130 18.68 -2.35 -9.19
C GLY A 130 17.88 -1.05 -9.29
N LYS A 131 16.91 -1.00 -10.21
CA LYS A 131 16.01 0.16 -10.36
C LYS A 131 14.75 -0.01 -9.52
N CYS A 132 14.02 1.08 -9.30
CA CYS A 132 12.73 1.06 -8.59
C CYS A 132 11.71 0.05 -9.14
N ILE A 133 11.76 -0.26 -10.45
CA ILE A 133 10.89 -1.26 -11.06
C ILE A 133 11.28 -2.69 -10.66
N ASP A 134 12.56 -2.96 -10.48
CA ASP A 134 13.07 -4.25 -10.03
C ASP A 134 12.73 -4.43 -8.55
N LEU A 135 12.87 -3.35 -7.77
CA LEU A 135 12.57 -3.31 -6.34
C LEU A 135 11.10 -3.68 -6.07
N ILE A 136 10.15 -3.01 -6.72
CA ILE A 136 8.72 -3.31 -6.51
C ILE A 136 8.35 -4.72 -6.97
N ASN A 137 8.94 -5.21 -8.06
CA ASN A 137 8.66 -6.54 -8.56
C ASN A 137 9.22 -7.63 -7.62
N ASN A 138 10.41 -7.41 -7.05
CA ASN A 138 10.97 -8.34 -6.07
C ASN A 138 10.09 -8.40 -4.82
N VAL A 139 9.73 -7.24 -4.30
CA VAL A 139 8.95 -7.15 -3.08
C VAL A 139 7.54 -7.77 -3.23
N LEU A 140 6.87 -7.54 -4.37
CA LEU A 140 5.56 -8.16 -4.61
C LEU A 140 5.65 -9.69 -4.69
N LYS A 141 6.75 -10.24 -5.24
CA LYS A 141 6.99 -11.69 -5.23
C LYS A 141 7.18 -12.21 -3.80
N GLU A 142 7.93 -11.49 -2.96
CA GLU A 142 8.14 -11.86 -1.56
C GLU A 142 6.82 -11.82 -0.76
N VAL A 143 6.00 -10.78 -0.92
CA VAL A 143 4.67 -10.67 -0.28
C VAL A 143 3.76 -11.83 -0.71
N ALA A 144 3.71 -12.14 -2.01
CA ALA A 144 2.91 -13.25 -2.52
C ALA A 144 3.42 -14.63 -2.04
N SER A 145 4.72 -14.76 -1.77
CA SER A 145 5.33 -16.02 -1.32
C SER A 145 5.13 -16.26 0.18
N ASN A 146 5.28 -15.22 1.00
CA ASN A 146 5.13 -15.30 2.47
C ASN A 146 3.68 -15.52 2.94
N ARG A 147 2.70 -15.41 2.04
CA ARG A 147 1.28 -15.64 2.34
C ARG A 147 0.74 -16.99 1.85
N LYS A 148 1.57 -17.78 1.14
CA LYS A 148 1.23 -19.16 0.74
C LYS A 148 1.63 -20.19 1.80
N THR A 149 2.36 -19.77 2.83
CA THR A 149 2.74 -20.53 4.04
C THR A 149 1.85 -20.15 5.19
#